data_AF-W3A2G7-F1
#
_entry.id   AF-W3A2G7-F1
#
_cell.length_a   1.000
_cell.length_b   1.000
_cell.length_c   1.000
_cell.angle_alpha   90.00
_cell.angle_beta   90.00
_cell.angle_gamma   90.00
#
_symmetry.space_group_name_H-M   'P 1'
#
loop_
_entity.id
_entity.type
_entity.pdbx_description
1 polymer ?
#
loop_
_entity_poly.entity_id
_entity_poly.type
_entity_poly.pdbx_seq_one_letter_code
_entity_poly.pdbx_strand_id
1 'polypeptide(L)'
;MCRAKSAESIRHAHLSWCEDSITITFAHMKNDQDGSRPRDPRHVYANPTIPEICPVLALGIYFSVFGFDGDGKLFPGGNQYSRFLSILKKNLECDVMKSILVQFGLTSDDFGTHSARKGAATYMNSCSTSGPSAAAICLRAGWTLPGVQNKYVRFEAAGDMIVGRYVAGLPFDSPKFATLPPFFAPLTNQTDEQCELEQRLRITMDVVFPGVPPSLRMICQFGLASLL
;
A
#
# COMPACT_ATOMS: atom_id res chain seq x y z
N MET A 1 0.82 5.71 -2.79
CA MET A 1 1.22 7.13 -2.96
C MET A 1 0.07 8.05 -2.60
N CYS A 2 0.12 8.71 -1.45
CA CYS A 2 -0.88 9.69 -1.05
C CYS A 2 -0.24 10.69 -0.07
N ARG A 3 -0.98 11.71 0.35
CA ARG A 3 -0.51 12.63 1.40
C ARG A 3 -0.57 11.91 2.74
N ALA A 4 0.35 12.19 3.66
CA ALA A 4 0.29 11.64 5.02
C ALA A 4 -1.06 11.91 5.72
N LYS A 5 -1.63 13.11 5.51
CA LYS A 5 -2.98 13.46 5.98
C LYS A 5 -4.10 12.58 5.39
N SER A 6 -3.93 12.11 4.16
CA SER A 6 -4.86 11.15 3.56
C SER A 6 -4.65 9.75 4.17
N ALA A 7 -3.40 9.35 4.38
CA ALA A 7 -3.06 8.06 5.00
C ALA A 7 -3.59 7.93 6.44
N GLU A 8 -3.47 8.97 7.28
CA GLU A 8 -4.01 8.93 8.65
C GLU A 8 -5.54 8.82 8.71
N SER A 9 -6.22 9.26 7.65
CA SER A 9 -7.69 9.19 7.55
C SER A 9 -8.21 7.86 6.99
N ILE A 10 -7.31 6.91 6.67
CA ILE A 10 -7.73 5.59 6.16
C ILE A 10 -8.50 4.86 7.26
N ARG A 11 -9.66 4.33 6.86
CA ARG A 11 -10.52 3.48 7.68
C ARG A 11 -10.58 2.09 7.07
N HIS A 12 -10.94 1.08 7.85
CA HIS A 12 -11.15 -0.30 7.41
C HIS A 12 -12.13 -0.37 6.23
N ALA A 13 -13.18 0.46 6.24
CA ALA A 13 -14.16 0.53 5.15
C ALA A 13 -13.61 1.11 3.84
N HIS A 14 -12.42 1.72 3.84
CA HIS A 14 -11.74 2.20 2.62
C HIS A 14 -10.87 1.12 1.97
N LEU A 15 -10.65 0.01 2.67
CA LEU A 15 -9.80 -1.08 2.23
C LEU A 15 -10.66 -2.21 1.66
N SER A 16 -10.29 -2.67 0.48
CA SER A 16 -10.85 -3.87 -0.13
C SER A 16 -9.73 -4.72 -0.73
N TRP A 17 -10.01 -6.00 -0.96
CA TRP A 17 -9.15 -6.84 -1.80
C TRP A 17 -9.77 -6.94 -3.20
N CYS A 18 -8.98 -6.68 -4.24
CA CYS A 18 -9.40 -6.77 -5.63
C CYS A 18 -8.32 -7.48 -6.43
N GLU A 19 -8.69 -8.62 -7.03
CA GLU A 19 -7.78 -9.52 -7.77
C GLU A 19 -6.60 -9.95 -6.90
N ASP A 20 -5.42 -9.35 -7.09
CA ASP A 20 -4.18 -9.66 -6.39
C ASP A 20 -3.62 -8.47 -5.59
N SER A 21 -4.47 -7.49 -5.26
CA SER A 21 -4.06 -6.25 -4.61
C SER A 21 -5.03 -5.78 -3.53
N ILE A 22 -4.49 -5.01 -2.58
CA ILE A 22 -5.30 -4.18 -1.70
C ILE A 22 -5.68 -2.90 -2.46
N THR A 23 -6.95 -2.55 -2.48
CA THR A 23 -7.42 -1.27 -3.01
C THR A 23 -7.78 -0.33 -1.87
N ILE A 24 -7.32 0.92 -1.99
CA ILE A 24 -7.63 1.99 -1.04
C ILE A 24 -8.47 3.05 -1.76
N THR A 25 -9.72 3.21 -1.32
CA THR A 25 -10.67 4.17 -1.87
C THR A 25 -10.88 5.32 -0.88
N PHE A 26 -10.24 6.46 -1.12
CA PHE A 26 -10.33 7.62 -0.22
C PHE A 26 -11.73 8.27 -0.30
N ALA A 27 -12.34 8.54 0.85
CA ALA A 27 -13.61 9.26 0.92
C ALA A 27 -13.49 10.74 0.54
N HIS A 28 -12.38 11.39 0.91
CA HIS A 28 -12.09 12.79 0.59
C HIS A 28 -10.61 12.95 0.20
N MET A 29 -10.35 13.77 -0.81
CA MET A 29 -8.98 14.15 -1.21
C MET A 29 -8.83 15.66 -1.26
N LYS A 30 -7.63 16.20 -1.08
CA LYS A 30 -7.40 17.67 -1.02
C LYS A 30 -7.86 18.41 -2.28
N ASN A 31 -7.90 17.71 -3.41
CA ASN A 31 -8.34 18.19 -4.72
C ASN A 31 -9.79 17.78 -5.05
N ASP A 32 -10.50 17.18 -4.10
CA ASP A 32 -11.86 16.67 -4.18
C ASP A 32 -12.48 16.66 -2.76
N GLN A 33 -12.69 17.87 -2.22
CA GLN A 33 -13.18 18.05 -0.85
C GLN A 33 -14.69 17.80 -0.76
N ASP A 34 -15.42 18.12 -1.82
CA ASP A 34 -16.85 17.87 -2.01
C ASP A 34 -17.15 16.40 -2.35
N GLY A 35 -16.14 15.62 -2.74
CA GLY A 35 -16.29 14.19 -3.04
C GLY A 35 -17.11 13.95 -4.31
N SER A 36 -17.15 14.94 -5.21
CA SER A 36 -17.91 14.88 -6.45
C SER A 36 -17.19 14.07 -7.53
N ARG A 37 -15.88 13.83 -7.37
CA ARG A 37 -15.12 13.02 -8.31
C ARG A 37 -15.33 11.52 -8.07
N PRO A 38 -15.19 10.71 -9.13
CA PRO A 38 -15.12 9.26 -8.98
C PRO A 38 -14.07 8.88 -7.93
N ARG A 39 -14.46 7.97 -7.02
CA ARG A 39 -13.57 7.50 -5.95
C ARG A 39 -12.62 6.45 -6.53
N ASP A 40 -11.64 6.94 -7.27
CA ASP A 40 -10.66 6.10 -7.94
C ASP A 40 -9.79 5.35 -6.91
N PRO A 41 -9.74 4.00 -6.93
CA PRO A 41 -8.95 3.24 -5.99
C PRO A 41 -7.44 3.46 -6.20
N ARG A 42 -6.65 3.20 -5.17
CA ARG A 42 -5.20 3.03 -5.26
C ARG A 42 -4.83 1.59 -4.98
N HIS A 43 -4.28 0.90 -5.96
CA HIS A 43 -3.87 -0.50 -5.86
C HIS A 43 -2.51 -0.61 -5.15
N VAL A 44 -2.43 -1.48 -4.15
CA VAL A 44 -1.26 -1.74 -3.30
C VAL A 44 -0.96 -3.23 -3.37
N TYR A 45 0.24 -3.58 -3.82
CA TYR A 45 0.64 -4.96 -4.12
C TYR A 45 1.59 -5.51 -3.08
N ALA A 46 1.56 -6.82 -2.87
CA ALA A 46 2.59 -7.50 -2.11
C ALA A 46 3.93 -7.47 -2.86
N ASN A 47 5.02 -7.54 -2.10
CA ASN A 47 6.36 -7.81 -2.61
C ASN A 47 6.96 -9.00 -1.86
N PRO A 48 6.71 -10.24 -2.31
CA PRO A 48 7.26 -11.42 -1.65
C PRO A 48 8.78 -11.56 -1.84
N THR A 49 9.40 -10.81 -2.76
CA THR A 49 10.85 -10.87 -2.99
C THR A 49 11.65 -9.98 -2.04
N ILE A 50 11.04 -8.93 -1.51
CA ILE A 50 11.65 -8.00 -0.54
C ILE A 50 10.64 -7.79 0.60
N PRO A 51 10.56 -8.73 1.56
CA PRO A 51 9.58 -8.70 2.65
C PRO A 51 9.61 -7.40 3.46
N GLU A 52 10.78 -6.76 3.61
CA GLU A 52 11.00 -5.55 4.40
C GLU A 52 10.22 -4.33 3.89
N ILE A 53 9.84 -4.32 2.61
CA ILE A 53 9.05 -3.25 2.00
C ILE A 53 7.65 -3.70 1.58
N CYS A 54 7.28 -4.95 1.86
CA CYS A 54 6.01 -5.53 1.42
C CYS A 54 4.84 -4.96 2.25
N PRO A 55 3.91 -4.20 1.63
CA PRO A 55 2.82 -3.58 2.37
C PRO A 55 1.77 -4.58 2.87
N VAL A 56 1.58 -5.70 2.18
CA VAL A 56 0.65 -6.77 2.61
C VAL A 56 1.19 -7.47 3.85
N LEU A 57 2.49 -7.80 3.87
CA LEU A 57 3.16 -8.33 5.05
C LEU A 57 3.14 -7.32 6.20
N ALA A 58 3.49 -6.05 5.95
CA ALA A 58 3.48 -5.01 6.97
C ALA A 58 2.09 -4.85 7.61
N LEU A 59 1.01 -4.94 6.82
CA LEU A 59 -0.37 -4.93 7.34
C LEU A 59 -0.70 -6.22 8.12
N GLY A 60 -0.25 -7.38 7.65
CA GLY A 60 -0.38 -8.64 8.38
C GLY A 60 0.29 -8.60 9.76
N ILE A 61 1.51 -8.08 9.85
CA ILE A 61 2.21 -7.87 11.14
C ILE A 61 1.46 -6.83 11.98
N TYR A 62 1.02 -5.73 11.36
CA TYR A 62 0.34 -4.67 12.07
C TYR A 62 -0.97 -5.15 12.72
N PHE A 63 -1.83 -5.85 11.97
CA PHE A 63 -3.10 -6.34 12.51
C PHE A 63 -2.92 -7.46 13.53
N SER A 64 -1.87 -8.29 13.43
CA SER A 64 -1.63 -9.34 14.43
C SER A 64 -1.13 -8.78 15.76
N VAL A 65 -0.41 -7.66 15.74
CA VAL A 65 0.13 -7.01 16.94
C VAL A 65 -0.86 -6.04 17.57
N PHE A 66 -1.55 -5.22 16.75
CA PHE A 66 -2.38 -4.12 17.25
C PHE A 66 -3.89 -4.39 17.18
N GLY A 67 -4.31 -5.45 16.50
CA GLY A 67 -5.73 -5.77 16.31
C GLY A 67 -6.48 -4.74 15.47
N PHE A 68 -7.79 -4.64 15.70
CA PHE A 68 -8.70 -3.78 14.95
C PHE A 68 -9.39 -2.77 15.85
N ASP A 69 -9.30 -1.49 15.49
CA ASP A 69 -9.94 -0.41 16.23
C ASP A 69 -11.47 -0.35 16.01
N GLY A 70 -12.22 -0.05 17.07
CA GLY A 70 -13.69 0.01 17.04
C GLY A 70 -14.28 1.17 16.22
N ASP A 71 -13.58 2.30 16.06
CA ASP A 71 -13.95 3.39 15.13
C ASP A 71 -13.53 3.07 13.68
N GLY A 72 -12.92 1.89 13.48
CA GLY A 72 -12.50 1.39 12.19
C GLY A 72 -11.35 2.19 11.57
N LYS A 73 -10.60 2.96 12.37
CA LYS A 73 -9.39 3.65 11.88
C LYS A 73 -8.29 2.63 11.65
N LEU A 74 -7.62 2.71 10.49
CA LEU A 74 -6.44 1.87 10.23
C LEU A 74 -5.32 2.19 11.22
N PHE A 75 -5.12 3.48 11.51
CA PHE A 75 -4.12 3.95 12.49
C PHE A 75 -4.83 4.71 13.63
N PRO A 76 -5.23 4.01 14.71
CA PRO A 76 -5.97 4.63 15.81
C PRO A 76 -5.09 5.52 16.69
N GLY A 77 -5.74 6.39 17.45
CA GLY A 77 -5.12 7.42 18.29
C GLY A 77 -4.99 8.79 17.60
N GLY A 78 -4.56 9.79 18.35
CA GLY A 78 -4.38 11.16 17.86
C GLY A 78 -2.99 11.44 17.28
N ASN A 79 -2.87 12.52 16.50
CA ASN A 79 -1.59 13.05 16.00
C ASN A 79 -0.76 12.07 15.14
N GLN A 80 -1.43 11.25 14.32
CA GLN A 80 -0.77 10.26 13.45
C GLN A 80 0.27 10.88 12.52
N TYR A 81 -0.06 12.03 11.90
CA TYR A 81 0.89 12.79 11.09
C TYR A 81 2.20 13.09 11.83
N SER A 82 2.11 13.63 13.05
CA SER A 82 3.28 14.00 13.85
C SER A 82 4.04 12.77 14.35
N ARG A 83 3.31 11.70 14.71
CA ARG A 83 3.91 10.41 15.12
C ARG A 83 4.71 9.80 13.98
N PHE A 84 4.15 9.76 12.77
CA PHE A 84 4.84 9.29 11.57
C PHE A 84 6.11 10.11 11.30
N LEU A 85 6.01 11.44 11.34
CA LEU A 85 7.17 12.31 11.09
C LEU A 85 8.27 12.11 12.14
N SER A 86 7.92 11.97 13.42
CA SER A 86 8.87 11.71 14.51
C SER A 86 9.59 10.38 14.32
N ILE A 87 8.85 9.31 13.98
CA ILE A 87 9.43 7.99 13.69
C ILE A 87 10.33 8.05 12.47
N LEU A 88 9.91 8.72 11.40
CA LEU A 88 10.72 8.90 10.19
C LEU A 88 12.04 9.60 10.51
N LYS A 89 11.99 10.72 11.25
CA LYS A 89 13.20 11.44 11.67
C LYS A 89 14.12 10.57 12.51
N LYS A 90 13.57 9.84 13.49
CA LYS A 90 14.37 8.90 14.30
C LYS A 90 15.07 7.84 13.45
N ASN A 91 14.42 7.30 12.43
CA ASN A 91 15.03 6.32 11.53
C ASN A 91 16.13 6.94 10.67
N LEU A 92 15.93 8.17 10.17
CA LEU A 92 16.94 8.88 9.37
C LEU A 92 18.15 9.32 10.20
N GLU A 93 17.97 9.49 11.50
CA GLU A 93 19.01 9.90 12.45
C GLU A 93 19.87 8.73 12.96
N CYS A 94 19.58 7.48 12.60
CA CYS A 94 20.42 6.34 12.96
C CYS A 94 21.74 6.37 12.17
N ASP A 95 22.81 5.81 12.74
CA ASP A 95 24.17 5.92 12.18
C ASP A 95 24.27 5.39 10.74
N VAL A 96 23.62 4.26 10.47
CA VAL A 96 23.57 3.66 9.14
C VAL A 96 22.91 4.61 8.15
N MET A 97 21.73 5.14 8.46
CA MET A 97 21.02 6.05 7.55
C MET A 97 21.75 7.37 7.37
N LYS A 98 22.30 7.96 8.45
CA LYS A 98 23.15 9.15 8.35
C LYS A 98 24.32 8.96 7.40
N SER A 99 25.02 7.83 7.52
CA SER A 99 26.16 7.53 6.64
C SER A 99 25.75 7.44 5.17
N ILE A 100 24.59 6.84 4.88
CA ILE A 100 24.03 6.74 3.53
C ILE A 100 23.64 8.13 3.02
N LEU A 101 22.94 8.93 3.82
CA LEU A 101 22.48 10.27 3.42
C LEU A 101 23.65 11.17 3.02
N VAL A 102 24.74 11.16 3.80
CA VAL A 102 25.95 11.94 3.50
C VAL A 102 26.58 11.54 2.16
N GLN A 103 26.57 10.26 1.80
CA GLN A 103 27.09 9.80 0.49
C GLN A 103 26.31 10.40 -0.70
N PHE A 104 25.03 10.72 -0.50
CA PHE A 104 24.19 11.38 -1.50
C PHE A 104 24.12 12.91 -1.33
N GLY A 105 24.90 13.48 -0.43
CA GLY A 105 24.88 14.93 -0.14
C GLY A 105 23.57 15.40 0.51
N LEU A 106 22.90 14.51 1.23
CA LEU A 106 21.62 14.75 1.89
C LEU A 106 21.77 14.72 3.41
N THR A 107 20.79 15.30 4.08
CA THR A 107 20.61 15.29 5.54
C THR A 107 19.22 14.78 5.88
N SER A 108 18.98 14.47 7.16
CA SER A 108 17.64 14.07 7.62
C SER A 108 16.60 15.20 7.41
N ASP A 109 17.04 16.46 7.33
CA ASP A 109 16.20 17.65 7.13
C ASP A 109 15.65 17.81 5.73
N ASP A 110 16.26 17.15 4.75
CA ASP A 110 15.74 17.05 3.38
C ASP A 110 14.49 16.16 3.29
N PHE A 111 14.18 15.42 4.37
CA PHE A 111 13.06 14.49 4.43
C PHE A 111 11.94 14.98 5.34
N GLY A 112 10.71 14.81 4.84
CA GLY A 112 9.49 15.04 5.59
C GLY A 112 8.36 14.17 5.08
N THR A 113 7.14 14.45 5.55
CA THR A 113 5.97 13.61 5.23
C THR A 113 5.62 13.56 3.74
N HIS A 114 6.06 14.55 2.97
CA HIS A 114 5.88 14.58 1.53
C HIS A 114 6.91 13.74 0.75
N SER A 115 8.04 13.38 1.37
CA SER A 115 9.14 12.70 0.71
C SER A 115 8.72 11.33 0.18
N ALA A 116 7.92 10.56 0.93
CA ALA A 116 7.40 9.27 0.44
C ALA A 116 6.57 9.41 -0.84
N ARG A 117 5.69 10.42 -0.92
CA ARG A 117 4.85 10.64 -2.10
C ARG A 117 5.64 11.18 -3.29
N LYS A 118 6.49 12.18 -3.07
CA LYS A 118 7.30 12.82 -4.11
C LYS A 118 8.37 11.87 -4.62
N GLY A 119 9.11 11.23 -3.70
CA GLY A 119 10.15 10.26 -4.00
C GLY A 119 9.63 9.07 -4.79
N ALA A 120 8.45 8.52 -4.44
CA ALA A 120 7.82 7.46 -5.24
C ALA A 120 7.50 7.92 -6.68
N ALA A 121 7.02 9.15 -6.86
CA ALA A 121 6.76 9.68 -8.20
C ALA A 121 8.06 9.87 -9.00
N THR A 122 9.10 10.43 -8.37
CA THR A 122 10.43 10.58 -8.98
C THR A 122 11.02 9.23 -9.37
N TYR A 123 11.02 8.26 -8.45
CA TYR A 123 11.49 6.89 -8.68
C TYR A 123 10.89 6.33 -9.96
N MET A 124 9.56 6.27 -10.06
CA MET A 124 8.89 5.72 -11.24
C MET A 124 9.19 6.46 -12.54
N ASN A 125 9.40 7.77 -12.47
CA ASN A 125 9.73 8.57 -13.65
C ASN A 125 11.19 8.38 -14.09
N SER A 126 12.06 7.88 -13.21
CA SER A 126 13.48 7.61 -13.48
C SER A 126 13.83 6.13 -13.67
N CYS A 127 12.93 5.19 -13.35
CA CYS A 127 13.27 3.76 -13.29
C CYS A 127 13.50 3.10 -14.65
N SER A 128 12.75 3.48 -15.69
CA SER A 128 12.73 2.73 -16.95
C SER A 128 12.29 3.61 -18.11
N THR A 129 12.82 3.32 -19.31
CA THR A 129 12.33 3.88 -20.58
C THR A 129 10.93 3.37 -20.94
N SER A 130 10.46 2.30 -20.29
CA SER A 130 9.13 1.70 -20.43
C SER A 130 8.32 1.82 -19.12
N GLY A 131 8.58 2.86 -18.34
CA GLY A 131 7.88 3.15 -17.08
C GLY A 131 6.39 3.46 -17.27
N PRO A 132 5.62 3.59 -16.16
CA PRO A 132 4.24 4.02 -16.24
C PRO A 132 4.14 5.42 -16.88
N SER A 133 3.01 5.72 -17.52
CA SER A 133 2.82 7.03 -18.12
C SER A 133 2.88 8.14 -17.07
N ALA A 134 3.47 9.29 -17.43
CA ALA A 134 3.51 10.46 -16.55
C ALA A 134 2.10 10.89 -16.09
N ALA A 135 1.09 10.67 -16.94
CA ALA A 135 -0.31 10.85 -16.59
C ALA A 135 -0.76 9.96 -15.43
N ALA A 136 -0.51 8.64 -15.52
CA ALA A 136 -0.87 7.70 -14.46
C ALA A 136 -0.16 8.01 -13.14
N ILE A 137 1.12 8.39 -13.20
CA ILE A 137 1.91 8.80 -12.02
C ILE A 137 1.30 10.05 -11.38
N CYS A 138 0.97 11.08 -12.16
CA CYS A 138 0.35 12.31 -11.66
C CYS A 138 -1.02 12.04 -11.04
N LEU A 139 -1.87 11.26 -11.71
CA LEU A 139 -3.19 10.90 -11.22
C LEU A 139 -3.11 10.10 -9.91
N ARG A 140 -2.23 9.09 -9.85
CA ARG A 140 -1.92 8.33 -8.63
C ARG A 140 -1.47 9.24 -7.49
N ALA A 141 -0.57 10.17 -7.76
CA ALA A 141 -0.04 11.13 -6.79
C ALA A 141 -1.07 12.18 -6.32
N GLY A 142 -2.22 12.28 -7.00
CA GLY A 142 -3.24 13.30 -6.77
C GLY A 142 -2.77 14.70 -7.20
N TRP A 143 -2.03 14.77 -8.30
CA TRP A 143 -1.58 16.00 -8.93
C TRP A 143 -2.49 16.38 -10.11
N THR A 144 -2.73 17.68 -10.26
CA THR A 144 -3.44 18.24 -11.41
C THR A 144 -2.54 18.16 -12.64
N LEU A 145 -3.07 17.65 -13.75
CA LEU A 145 -2.36 17.64 -15.03
C LEU A 145 -2.37 19.07 -15.65
N PRO A 146 -1.33 19.48 -16.39
CA PRO A 146 -1.27 20.81 -16.96
C PRO A 146 -2.25 21.00 -18.13
N GLY A 147 -2.88 22.18 -18.20
CA GLY A 147 -3.68 22.63 -19.34
C GLY A 147 -4.85 21.71 -19.71
N VAL A 148 -4.98 21.44 -21.02
CA VAL A 148 -6.08 20.64 -21.57
C VAL A 148 -6.08 19.18 -21.10
N GLN A 149 -4.92 18.65 -20.70
CA GLN A 149 -4.80 17.24 -20.29
C GLN A 149 -5.70 16.92 -19.08
N ASN A 150 -5.88 17.87 -18.16
CA ASN A 150 -6.74 17.67 -16.98
C ASN A 150 -8.23 17.45 -17.32
N LYS A 151 -8.66 17.82 -18.53
CA LYS A 151 -10.05 17.63 -18.99
C LYS A 151 -10.25 16.23 -19.59
N TYR A 152 -9.25 15.74 -20.33
CA TYR A 152 -9.37 14.55 -21.18
C TYR A 152 -8.70 13.31 -20.60
N VAL A 153 -7.65 13.48 -19.80
CA VAL A 153 -6.90 12.37 -19.22
C VAL A 153 -7.47 12.09 -17.84
N ARG A 154 -8.13 10.94 -17.71
CA ARG A 154 -8.80 10.48 -16.49
C ARG A 154 -8.07 9.30 -15.89
N PHE A 155 -8.43 8.98 -14.65
CA PHE A 155 -7.97 7.77 -14.01
C PHE A 155 -8.42 6.56 -14.82
N GLU A 156 -7.50 5.63 -15.00
CA GLU A 156 -7.76 4.32 -15.58
C GLU A 156 -7.07 3.28 -14.72
N ALA A 157 -7.79 2.21 -14.37
CA ALA A 157 -7.34 1.21 -13.41
C ALA A 157 -6.01 0.57 -13.83
N ALA A 158 -5.87 0.21 -15.10
CA ALA A 158 -4.64 -0.40 -15.63
C ALA A 158 -3.40 0.49 -15.39
N GLY A 159 -3.53 1.81 -15.56
CA GLY A 159 -2.45 2.75 -15.28
C GLY A 159 -2.08 2.76 -13.80
N ASP A 160 -3.07 2.78 -12.91
CA ASP A 160 -2.85 2.75 -11.46
C ASP A 160 -2.25 1.42 -10.98
N MET A 161 -2.67 0.29 -11.55
CA MET A 161 -2.17 -1.05 -11.25
C MET A 161 -0.68 -1.16 -11.58
N ILE A 162 -0.25 -0.70 -12.76
CA ILE A 162 1.17 -0.66 -13.13
C ILE A 162 1.94 0.22 -12.15
N VAL A 163 1.47 1.44 -11.90
CA VAL A 163 2.08 2.36 -10.92
C VAL A 163 2.14 1.71 -9.53
N GLY A 164 1.15 0.90 -9.15
CA GLY A 164 1.13 0.17 -7.89
C GLY A 164 2.22 -0.87 -7.76
N ARG A 165 2.45 -1.67 -8.81
CA ARG A 165 3.52 -2.66 -8.83
C ARG A 165 4.90 -2.02 -8.75
N TYR A 166 5.12 -0.91 -9.48
CA TYR A 166 6.36 -0.14 -9.39
C TYR A 166 6.64 0.37 -7.97
N VAL A 167 5.64 0.98 -7.31
CA VAL A 167 5.81 1.52 -5.95
C VAL A 167 5.93 0.42 -4.90
N ALA A 168 5.40 -0.78 -5.15
CA ALA A 168 5.63 -1.96 -4.31
C ALA A 168 7.07 -2.51 -4.43
N GLY A 169 7.87 -2.01 -5.39
CA GLY A 169 9.24 -2.46 -5.61
C GLY A 169 9.32 -3.78 -6.36
N LEU A 170 8.29 -4.16 -7.12
CA LEU A 170 8.33 -5.35 -7.96
C LEU A 170 9.27 -5.12 -9.17
N PRO A 171 10.05 -6.14 -9.59
CA PRO A 171 11.08 -6.00 -10.61
C PRO A 171 10.47 -5.84 -12.00
N PHE A 172 10.45 -4.61 -12.53
CA PHE A 172 9.77 -4.26 -13.79
C PHE A 172 10.41 -4.87 -15.05
N ASP A 173 11.65 -5.32 -14.95
CA ASP A 173 12.44 -5.96 -16.00
C ASP A 173 12.36 -7.50 -15.95
N SER A 174 11.50 -8.05 -15.10
CA SER A 174 11.35 -9.48 -14.88
C SER A 174 9.88 -9.93 -14.98
N PRO A 175 9.60 -11.18 -15.37
CA PRO A 175 8.25 -11.77 -15.23
C PRO A 175 7.73 -11.70 -13.79
N LYS A 176 8.62 -11.60 -12.80
CA LYS A 176 8.29 -11.40 -11.39
C LYS A 176 7.57 -10.06 -11.10
N PHE A 177 7.50 -9.14 -12.08
CA PHE A 177 6.67 -7.95 -11.97
C PHE A 177 5.19 -8.28 -11.72
N ALA A 178 4.72 -9.40 -12.29
CA ALA A 178 3.35 -9.89 -12.15
C ALA A 178 3.18 -10.94 -11.03
N THR A 179 4.18 -11.07 -10.13
CA THR A 179 4.11 -12.05 -9.04
C THR A 179 2.89 -11.80 -8.15
N LEU A 180 2.18 -12.89 -7.84
CA LEU A 180 1.06 -12.92 -6.92
C LEU A 180 1.52 -12.77 -5.47
N PRO A 181 0.68 -12.20 -4.59
CA PRO A 181 0.93 -12.24 -3.15
C PRO A 181 1.02 -13.69 -2.65
N PRO A 182 1.76 -13.97 -1.55
CA PRO A 182 1.68 -15.25 -0.87
C PRO A 182 0.23 -15.60 -0.54
N PHE A 183 -0.18 -16.84 -0.81
CA PHE A 183 -1.54 -17.31 -0.59
C PHE A 183 -1.57 -18.80 -0.28
N PHE A 184 -2.66 -19.23 0.35
CA PHE A 184 -2.90 -20.64 0.60
C PHE A 184 -3.76 -21.22 -0.52
N ALA A 185 -3.35 -22.36 -1.05
CA ALA A 185 -4.09 -23.11 -2.04
C ALA A 185 -4.12 -24.58 -1.65
N PRO A 186 -5.22 -25.31 -1.92
CA PRO A 186 -5.23 -26.76 -1.79
C PRO A 186 -4.23 -27.37 -2.78
N LEU A 187 -3.66 -28.52 -2.43
CA LEU A 187 -2.69 -29.21 -3.30
C LEU A 187 -3.41 -29.90 -4.46
N THR A 188 -4.66 -30.32 -4.22
CA THR A 188 -5.52 -30.93 -5.23
C THR A 188 -6.88 -30.22 -5.30
N ASN A 189 -7.65 -30.51 -6.35
CA ASN A 189 -9.03 -30.00 -6.50
C ASN A 189 -10.06 -30.87 -5.74
N GLN A 190 -9.62 -31.67 -4.77
CA GLN A 190 -10.52 -32.48 -3.96
C GLN A 190 -11.27 -31.61 -2.96
N THR A 191 -12.58 -31.82 -2.85
CA THR A 191 -13.46 -31.05 -1.95
C THR A 191 -13.05 -31.17 -0.49
N ASP A 192 -12.54 -32.33 -0.08
CA ASP A 192 -12.15 -32.58 1.31
C ASP A 192 -10.93 -31.74 1.72
N GLU A 193 -9.92 -31.63 0.85
CA GLU A 193 -8.75 -30.77 1.09
C GLU A 193 -9.13 -29.29 1.17
N GLN A 194 -10.07 -28.84 0.32
CA GLN A 194 -10.58 -27.47 0.36
C GLN A 194 -11.28 -27.16 1.68
N CYS A 195 -12.16 -28.07 2.12
CA CYS A 195 -12.87 -27.93 3.40
C CYS A 195 -11.89 -27.91 4.58
N GLU A 196 -10.89 -28.80 4.58
CA GLU A 196 -9.86 -28.84 5.61
C GLU A 196 -9.04 -27.55 5.64
N LEU A 197 -8.60 -27.05 4.48
CA LEU A 197 -7.86 -25.80 4.38
C LEU A 197 -8.69 -24.61 4.90
N GLU A 198 -9.96 -24.52 4.50
CA GLU A 198 -10.86 -23.46 4.98
C GLU A 198 -11.04 -23.51 6.51
N GLN A 199 -11.20 -24.70 7.07
CA GLN A 199 -11.32 -24.89 8.52
C GLN A 199 -10.04 -24.46 9.24
N ARG A 200 -8.88 -24.90 8.77
CA ARG A 200 -7.58 -24.50 9.34
C ARG A 200 -7.36 -23.00 9.23
N LEU A 201 -7.64 -22.41 8.07
CA LEU A 201 -7.54 -20.96 7.87
C LEU A 201 -8.44 -20.20 8.82
N ARG A 202 -9.69 -20.65 9.01
CA ARG A 202 -10.60 -20.02 9.96
C ARG A 202 -10.03 -20.01 11.37
N ILE A 203 -9.56 -21.16 11.86
CA ILE A 203 -8.99 -21.29 13.22
C ILE A 203 -7.76 -20.39 13.36
N THR A 204 -6.84 -20.44 12.41
CA THR A 204 -5.61 -19.63 12.47
C THR A 204 -5.92 -18.13 12.37
N MET A 205 -6.87 -17.73 11.53
CA MET A 205 -7.30 -16.34 11.42
C MET A 205 -7.91 -15.82 12.72
N ASP A 206 -8.71 -16.63 13.42
CA ASP A 206 -9.31 -16.25 14.70
C ASP A 206 -8.24 -16.09 15.81
N VAL A 207 -7.13 -16.83 15.71
CA VAL A 207 -5.99 -16.74 16.64
C VAL A 207 -5.08 -15.55 16.33
N VAL A 208 -4.69 -15.38 15.06
CA VAL A 208 -3.72 -14.35 14.64
C VAL A 208 -4.37 -12.98 14.50
N PHE A 209 -5.64 -12.93 14.08
CA PHE A 209 -6.40 -11.70 13.84
C PHE A 209 -7.75 -11.71 14.57
N PRO A 210 -7.75 -11.75 15.91
CA PRO A 210 -8.97 -11.83 16.68
C PRO A 210 -9.89 -10.64 16.38
N GLY A 211 -11.15 -10.94 16.03
CA GLY A 211 -12.15 -9.92 15.73
C GLY A 211 -12.00 -9.26 14.35
N VAL A 212 -11.34 -9.93 13.38
CA VAL A 212 -11.20 -9.41 12.01
C VAL A 212 -12.56 -9.01 11.40
N PRO A 213 -12.72 -7.75 10.96
CA PRO A 213 -13.93 -7.31 10.28
C PRO A 213 -14.15 -8.10 8.99
N PRO A 214 -15.40 -8.43 8.61
CA PRO A 214 -15.69 -9.18 7.39
C PRO A 214 -15.06 -8.56 6.13
N SER A 215 -15.04 -7.24 6.03
CA SER A 215 -14.44 -6.51 4.90
C SER A 215 -12.92 -6.67 4.79
N LEU A 216 -12.23 -7.00 5.88
CA LEU A 216 -10.78 -7.16 5.93
C LEU A 216 -10.34 -8.62 5.89
N ARG A 217 -11.27 -9.58 5.87
CA ARG A 217 -10.95 -11.01 5.96
C ARG A 217 -10.00 -11.47 4.87
N MET A 218 -10.24 -11.07 3.61
CA MET A 218 -9.35 -11.41 2.49
C MET A 218 -7.96 -10.80 2.67
N ILE A 219 -7.87 -9.50 3.02
CA ILE A 219 -6.60 -8.81 3.27
C ILE A 219 -5.81 -9.54 4.36
N CYS A 220 -6.47 -9.95 5.44
CA CYS A 220 -5.84 -10.65 6.55
C CYS A 220 -5.44 -12.09 6.18
N GLN A 221 -6.16 -12.78 5.28
CA GLN A 221 -5.74 -14.09 4.77
C GLN A 221 -4.44 -14.01 3.95
N PHE A 222 -4.32 -13.06 3.03
CA PHE A 222 -3.07 -12.82 2.29
C PHE A 222 -1.96 -12.27 3.22
N GLY A 223 -2.33 -11.48 4.22
CA GLY A 223 -1.44 -11.06 5.30
C GLY A 223 -0.90 -12.26 6.09
N LEU A 224 -1.77 -13.21 6.46
CA LEU A 224 -1.40 -14.45 7.13
C LEU A 224 -0.43 -15.27 6.30
N ALA A 225 -0.74 -15.45 5.01
CA ALA A 225 0.11 -16.19 4.10
C ALA A 225 1.49 -15.53 3.93
N SER A 226 1.57 -14.20 4.05
CA SER A 226 2.83 -13.47 3.95
C SER A 226 3.70 -13.59 5.21
N LEU A 227 3.13 -14.02 6.35
CA LEU A 227 3.86 -14.20 7.61
C LEU A 227 4.68 -15.50 7.66
N LEU A 228 4.40 -16.45 6.76
CA LEU A 228 5.01 -17.78 6.69
C LEU A 228 6.05 -17.84 5.55
#